data_AF-A0A1C0A7J8-F1
#
_entry.id   AF-A0A1C0A7J8-F1
#
_cell.length_a   1.000
_cell.length_b   1.000
_cell.length_c   1.000
_cell.angle_alpha   90.00
_cell.angle_beta   90.00
_cell.angle_gamma   90.00
#
_symmetry.space_group_name_H-M   'P 1'
#
loop_
_entity.id
_entity.type
_entity.pdbx_description
1 polymer ?
#
loop_
_entity_poly.entity_id
_entity_poly.type
_entity_poly.pdbx_seq_one_letter_code
_entity_poly.pdbx_strand_id
1 'polypeptide(L)'
;MDFKGELINQIKSSPDVFNEIRVEALVDRLNSVVEGEGLSYINDPNQDNTLEELSDEELINSIIRNLKYYIEYERELGESDV
;
A
#
# COMPACT_ATOMS: atom_id res chain seq x y z
N MET A 1 4.54 9.60 20.19
CA MET A 1 4.10 9.18 18.84
C MET A 1 3.25 7.94 19.05
N ASP A 2 2.12 7.82 18.37
CA ASP A 2 1.35 6.57 18.42
C ASP A 2 1.95 5.54 17.45
N PHE A 3 1.66 4.26 17.68
CA PHE A 3 2.22 3.15 16.90
C PHE A 3 1.93 3.29 15.40
N LYS A 4 0.73 3.77 15.06
CA LYS A 4 0.32 4.02 13.67
C LYS A 4 1.25 5.02 12.98
N GLY A 5 1.56 6.15 13.61
CA GLY A 5 2.48 7.14 13.04
C GLY A 5 3.89 6.61 12.83
N GLU A 6 4.40 5.78 13.74
CA GLU A 6 5.72 5.14 13.57
C GLU A 6 5.74 4.13 12.41
N LEU A 7 4.67 3.34 12.25
CA LEU A 7 4.51 2.41 11.13
C LEU A 7 4.45 3.15 9.80
N ILE A 8 3.67 4.23 9.70
CA ILE A 8 3.57 5.04 8.48
C ILE A 8 4.91 5.65 8.12
N ASN A 9 5.67 6.16 9.10
CA ASN A 9 7.02 6.68 8.85
C ASN A 9 7.99 5.61 8.33
N GLN A 10 7.88 4.38 8.82
CA GLN A 10 8.67 3.26 8.30
C GLN A 10 8.27 2.93 6.86
N ILE A 11 6.98 2.92 6.54
CA ILE A 11 6.49 2.71 5.17
C ILE A 11 6.99 3.81 4.23
N LYS A 12 6.86 5.08 4.64
CA LYS A 12 7.30 6.26 3.86
C LYS A 12 8.81 6.34 3.65
N SER A 13 9.61 5.55 4.37
CA SER A 13 11.06 5.46 4.15
C SER A 13 11.43 4.81 2.81
N SER A 14 10.50 4.11 2.17
CA SER A 14 10.64 3.53 0.84
C SER A 14 9.49 3.97 -0.07
N PRO A 15 9.75 4.77 -1.13
CA PRO A 15 8.72 5.18 -2.07
C PRO A 15 7.96 4.00 -2.71
N ASP A 16 8.64 2.90 -3.02
CA ASP A 16 8.00 1.74 -3.65
C ASP A 16 7.01 1.08 -2.69
N VAL A 17 7.45 0.77 -1.46
CA VAL A 17 6.59 0.18 -0.42
C VAL A 17 5.41 1.09 -0.09
N PHE A 18 5.65 2.41 -0.01
CA PHE A 18 4.60 3.38 0.19
C PHE A 18 3.54 3.32 -0.93
N ASN A 19 3.96 3.35 -2.19
CA ASN A 19 3.04 3.35 -3.32
C ASN A 19 2.26 2.03 -3.41
N GLU A 20 2.90 0.91 -3.15
CA GLU A 20 2.23 -0.39 -3.13
C GLU A 20 1.13 -0.45 -2.05
N ILE A 21 1.44 -0.08 -0.81
CA ILE A 21 0.45 -0.09 0.28
C ILE A 21 -0.63 0.96 0.04
N ARG A 22 -0.27 2.14 -0.48
CA ARG A 22 -1.21 3.21 -0.84
C ARG A 22 -2.21 2.75 -1.90
N VAL A 23 -1.76 2.04 -2.93
CA VAL A 23 -2.67 1.49 -3.95
C VAL A 23 -3.66 0.53 -3.33
N GLU A 24 -3.21 -0.38 -2.45
CA GLU A 24 -4.10 -1.32 -1.74
C GLU A 24 -5.14 -0.61 -0.87
N ALA A 25 -4.78 0.52 -0.25
CA ALA A 25 -5.71 1.32 0.53
C ALA A 25 -6.76 2.04 -0.35
N LEU A 26 -6.35 2.44 -1.55
CA LEU A 26 -7.24 3.11 -2.51
C LEU A 26 -8.21 2.12 -3.19
N VAL A 27 -7.81 0.85 -3.39
CA VAL A 27 -8.70 -0.19 -3.95
C VAL A 27 -9.98 -0.37 -3.12
N ASP A 28 -9.90 -0.28 -1.79
CA ASP A 28 -11.10 -0.37 -0.94
C ASP A 28 -12.00 0.87 -1.04
N ARG A 29 -11.41 2.03 -1.34
CA ARG A 29 -12.13 3.30 -1.54
C ARG A 29 -12.70 3.43 -2.97
N LEU A 30 -12.30 2.56 -3.89
CA LEU A 30 -12.52 2.64 -5.33
C LEU A 30 -13.90 2.19 -5.84
N ASN A 31 -14.95 2.14 -5.00
CA ASN A 31 -16.32 2.14 -5.51
C ASN A 31 -16.76 3.52 -6.08
N SER A 32 -15.94 4.58 -5.92
CA SER A 32 -16.30 5.96 -6.35
C SER A 32 -15.28 6.70 -7.22
N VAL A 33 -14.10 6.13 -7.52
CA VAL A 33 -13.01 6.87 -8.21
C VAL A 33 -12.59 6.17 -9.50
N VAL A 34 -13.55 5.97 -10.41
CA VAL A 34 -13.22 5.75 -11.82
C VAL A 34 -12.92 7.13 -12.41
N GLU A 35 -11.67 7.60 -12.28
CA GLU A 35 -11.00 8.55 -13.20
C GLU A 35 -9.61 8.96 -12.68
N GLY A 36 -8.61 8.14 -13.00
CA GLY A 36 -7.30 8.61 -13.51
C GLY A 36 -6.23 9.13 -12.55
N GLU A 37 -6.54 9.90 -11.50
CA GLU A 37 -5.50 10.69 -10.80
C GLU A 37 -4.99 10.06 -9.49
N GLY A 38 -5.84 9.31 -8.78
CA GLY A 38 -5.52 8.77 -7.45
C GLY A 38 -4.48 7.65 -7.41
N LEU A 39 -4.22 6.97 -8.53
CA LEU A 39 -3.29 5.82 -8.62
C LEU A 39 -1.90 6.21 -9.14
N SER A 40 -1.63 7.49 -9.36
CA SER A 40 -0.32 7.95 -9.81
C SER A 40 0.78 7.60 -8.79
N TYR A 41 1.97 7.25 -9.29
CA TYR A 41 3.13 7.00 -8.45
C TYR A 41 3.61 8.30 -7.81
N ILE A 42 3.87 8.26 -6.51
CA ILE A 42 4.33 9.39 -5.72
C ILE A 42 5.83 9.24 -5.45
N ASN A 43 6.61 10.18 -5.96
CA ASN A 43 8.07 10.18 -5.82
C ASN A 43 8.53 10.56 -4.39
N ASP A 44 7.78 11.42 -3.70
CA ASP A 44 8.05 11.81 -2.31
C ASP A 44 6.86 11.42 -1.42
N PRO A 45 6.95 10.28 -0.70
CA PRO A 45 5.88 9.79 0.17
C PRO A 45 5.41 10.79 1.23
N ASN A 46 6.22 11.79 1.58
CA ASN A 46 5.84 12.79 2.59
C ASN A 46 4.84 13.84 2.05
N GLN A 47 4.61 13.87 0.73
CA GLN A 47 3.66 14.79 0.09
C GLN A 47 2.22 14.27 0.07
N ASP A 48 1.98 13.03 0.49
CA ASP A 48 0.68 12.37 0.45
C ASP A 48 0.31 11.84 1.84
N ASN A 49 -0.95 12.02 2.24
CA ASN A 49 -1.45 11.66 3.57
C ASN A 49 -2.45 10.48 3.54
N THR A 50 -2.49 9.73 2.44
CA THR A 50 -3.48 8.66 2.23
C THR A 50 -3.45 7.65 3.37
N LEU A 51 -2.25 7.26 3.84
CA LEU A 51 -2.10 6.26 4.91
C LEU A 51 -2.49 6.83 6.29
N GLU A 52 -2.23 8.12 6.52
CA GLU A 52 -2.62 8.82 7.74
C GLU A 52 -4.15 8.92 7.90
N GLU A 53 -4.87 9.00 6.79
CA GLU A 53 -6.34 9.06 6.75
C GLU A 53 -7.03 7.71 6.99
N LEU A 54 -6.31 6.59 6.97
CA LEU A 54 -6.88 5.26 7.22
C LEU A 54 -7.15 5.04 8.70
N SER A 55 -8.18 4.27 9.05
CA SER A 55 -8.23 3.63 10.37
C SER A 55 -7.09 2.61 10.53
N ASP A 56 -6.81 2.22 11.78
CA ASP A 56 -5.81 1.18 12.07
C ASP A 56 -6.12 -0.13 11.32
N GLU A 57 -7.40 -0.51 11.27
CA GLU A 57 -7.86 -1.73 10.58
C GLU A 57 -7.66 -1.64 9.07
N GLU A 58 -8.00 -0.50 8.44
CA GLU A 58 -7.79 -0.29 7.00
C GLU A 58 -6.30 -0.32 6.63
N LEU A 59 -5.43 0.28 7.46
CA LEU A 59 -3.99 0.25 7.24
C LEU A 59 -3.43 -1.17 7.33
N ILE A 60 -3.82 -1.93 8.36
CA ILE A 60 -3.40 -3.33 8.54
C ILE A 60 -3.89 -4.19 7.36
N ASN A 61 -5.14 -4.04 6.94
CA ASN A 61 -5.69 -4.81 5.82
C ASN A 61 -4.98 -4.52 4.50
N SER A 62 -4.60 -3.26 4.26
CA SER A 62 -3.83 -2.86 3.07
C SER A 62 -2.45 -3.52 3.04
N ILE A 63 -1.75 -3.54 4.19
CA ILE A 63 -0.46 -4.23 4.34
C ILE A 63 -0.61 -5.74 4.10
N ILE A 64 -1.64 -6.36 4.69
CA ILE A 64 -1.88 -7.80 4.54
C ILE A 64 -2.14 -8.17 3.08
N ARG A 65 -2.89 -7.35 2.32
CA ARG A 65 -3.12 -7.59 0.89
C ARG A 65 -1.84 -7.50 0.08
N ASN A 66 -1.05 -6.44 0.27
CA ASN A 66 0.25 -6.30 -0.38
C ASN A 66 1.16 -7.51 -0.12
N LEU A 67 1.23 -7.98 1.14
CA LEU A 67 1.99 -9.19 1.49
C LEU A 67 1.47 -10.47 0.83
N LYS A 68 0.15 -10.62 0.70
CA LYS A 68 -0.45 -11.77 -0.01
C LYS A 68 -0.06 -11.75 -1.49
N TYR A 69 -0.11 -10.59 -2.13
CA TYR A 69 0.31 -10.45 -3.53
C TYR A 69 1.79 -10.81 -3.72
N TYR A 70 2.67 -10.36 -2.82
CA TYR A 70 4.08 -10.76 -2.85
C TYR A 70 4.26 -12.28 -2.71
N ILE A 71 3.56 -12.91 -1.76
CA ILE A 71 3.64 -14.37 -1.55
C ILE A 71 3.12 -15.14 -2.77
N GLU A 72 2.01 -14.70 -3.37
CA GLU A 72 1.44 -15.32 -4.57
C GLU A 72 2.40 -15.21 -5.76
N TYR A 73 2.99 -14.03 -5.98
CA TYR A 73 3.98 -13.80 -7.03
C TYR A 73 5.20 -14.71 -6.90
N GLU A 74 5.78 -14.82 -5.69
CA GLU A 74 6.94 -15.70 -5.45
C GLU A 74 6.60 -17.18 -5.68
N ARG A 75 5.36 -17.60 -5.40
CA ARG A 75 4.91 -18.97 -5.68
C ARG A 75 4.80 -19.23 -7.18
N GLU A 76 4.25 -18.30 -7.95
CA GLU A 76 4.13 -18.42 -9.41
C GLU A 76 5.51 -18.49 -10.09
N LEU A 77 6.48 -17.70 -9.61
CA LEU A 77 7.87 -17.77 -10.09
C LEU A 77 8.52 -19.11 -9.72
N GLY A 78 8.35 -19.57 -8.48
CA GLY A 78 8.90 -20.84 -8.02
C GLY A 78 8.31 -22.07 -8.72
N GLU A 79 7.06 -21.99 -9.17
CA GLU A 79 6.40 -23.04 -9.99
C GLU A 79 6.81 -22.99 -11.47
N SER A 80 7.32 -21.86 -11.96
CA SER A 80 7.78 -21.70 -13.35
C SER A 80 9.16 -22.30 -13.61
N ASP A 81 9.93 -22.59 -12.56
CA ASP A 81 11.27 -23.19 -12.62
C ASP A 81 11.29 -24.73 -12.49
N VAL A 82 10.11 -25.40 -12.51
CA VAL A 82 9.95 -26.87 -12.39
C VAL A 82 9.47 -27.53 -13.68
#